data_AF-A0A945UC84-F1
#
_entry.id   AF-A0A945UC84-F1
#
_cell.length_a   1.000
_cell.length_b   1.000
_cell.length_c   1.000
_cell.angle_alpha   90.00
_cell.angle_beta   90.00
_cell.angle_gamma   90.00
#
_symmetry.space_group_name_H-M   'P 1'
#
loop_
_entity.id
_entity.type
_entity.pdbx_description
1 polymer ?
#
loop_
_entity_poly.entity_id
_entity_poly.type
_entity_poly.pdbx_seq_one_letter_code
_entity_poly.pdbx_strand_id
1 'polypeptide(L)'
;MPHATLNNLQTDTEKLRTAVALIVEFVSDNILDPHSGLQSAFAGAGQYADSNAELIGLLSRLLETLEIIGFSATRLKQLDSRLQDQGIPPLSVLSLLRAAPQSSAK
;
A
#
# COMPACT_ATOMS: atom_id res chain seq x y z
N MET A 1 -20.17 0.74 -1.77
CA MET A 1 -19.97 0.83 -0.29
C MET A 1 -18.46 0.86 0.04
N PRO A 2 -17.71 1.90 -0.36
CA PRO A 2 -16.25 1.94 -0.16
C PRO A 2 -15.82 1.99 1.31
N HIS A 3 -16.64 2.58 2.19
CA HIS A 3 -16.35 2.69 3.63
C HIS A 3 -16.35 1.33 4.36
N ALA A 4 -17.23 0.40 3.98
CA ALA A 4 -17.27 -0.94 4.60
C ALA A 4 -16.03 -1.76 4.23
N THR A 5 -15.59 -1.67 2.97
CA THR A 5 -14.38 -2.34 2.49
C THR A 5 -13.11 -1.80 3.17
N LEU A 6 -13.07 -0.47 3.41
CA LEU A 6 -11.96 0.16 4.13
C LEU A 6 -11.92 -0.21 5.61
N ASN A 7 -13.06 -0.22 6.30
CA ASN A 7 -13.11 -0.62 7.70
C ASN A 7 -12.61 -2.06 7.89
N ASN A 8 -13.02 -2.97 7.00
CA ASN A 8 -12.55 -4.35 7.02
C ASN A 8 -11.04 -4.45 6.75
N LEU A 9 -10.51 -3.62 5.83
CA LEU A 9 -9.07 -3.58 5.56
C LEU A 9 -8.27 -3.03 6.75
N GLN A 10 -8.76 -1.98 7.42
CA GLN A 10 -8.06 -1.38 8.57
C GLN A 10 -7.93 -2.33 9.77
N THR A 11 -8.84 -3.30 9.88
CA THR A 11 -8.80 -4.36 10.90
C THR A 11 -7.99 -5.59 10.47
N ASP A 12 -7.70 -5.73 9.18
CA ASP A 12 -7.02 -6.90 8.61
C ASP A 12 -5.52 -6.61 8.43
N THR A 13 -4.76 -6.94 9.48
CA THR A 13 -3.31 -6.71 9.54
C THR A 13 -2.56 -7.40 8.40
N GLU A 14 -2.99 -8.59 8.02
CA GLU A 14 -2.35 -9.37 6.95
C GLU A 14 -2.54 -8.67 5.60
N LYS A 15 -3.76 -8.23 5.29
CA LYS A 15 -4.01 -7.46 4.06
C LYS A 15 -3.30 -6.12 4.04
N LEU A 16 -3.18 -5.43 5.18
CA LEU A 16 -2.40 -4.20 5.26
C LEU A 16 -0.92 -4.45 4.96
N ARG A 17 -0.32 -5.50 5.54
CA ARG A 17 1.07 -5.89 5.26
C ARG A 17 1.26 -6.26 3.80
N THR A 18 0.34 -7.03 3.22
CA THR A 18 0.39 -7.42 1.81
C THR A 18 0.25 -6.20 0.89
N ALA A 19 -0.63 -5.24 1.22
CA ALA A 19 -0.76 -4.00 0.47
C ALA A 19 0.54 -3.18 0.50
N VAL A 20 1.17 -3.05 1.67
CA VAL A 20 2.47 -2.37 1.83
C VAL A 20 3.52 -3.06 0.97
N ALA A 21 3.65 -4.40 1.10
CA ALA A 21 4.62 -5.18 0.36
C ALA A 21 4.47 -5.02 -1.15
N LEU A 22 3.24 -5.16 -1.67
CA LEU A 22 2.97 -5.02 -3.10
C LEU A 22 3.29 -3.63 -3.65
N ILE A 23 2.95 -2.57 -2.91
CA ILE A 23 3.25 -1.21 -3.35
C ILE A 23 4.75 -0.93 -3.29
N VAL A 24 5.44 -1.37 -2.23
CA VAL A 24 6.91 -1.22 -2.11
C VAL A 24 7.63 -2.00 -3.20
N GLU A 25 7.21 -3.24 -3.48
CA GLU A 25 7.74 -4.06 -4.57
C GLU A 25 7.53 -3.35 -5.91
N PHE A 26 6.32 -2.87 -6.19
CA PHE A 26 6.04 -2.11 -7.40
C PHE A 26 6.93 -0.87 -7.53
N VAL A 27 7.06 -0.07 -6.47
CA VAL A 27 7.96 1.11 -6.47
C VAL A 27 9.41 0.68 -6.71
N SER A 28 9.85 -0.40 -6.07
CA SER A 28 11.22 -0.92 -6.20
C SER A 28 11.49 -1.38 -7.63
N ASP A 29 10.66 -2.25 -8.20
CA ASP A 29 10.83 -2.80 -9.55
C ASP A 29 10.78 -1.73 -10.64
N ASN A 30 10.06 -0.62 -10.38
CA ASN A 30 9.78 0.39 -11.39
C ASN A 30 10.67 1.64 -11.28
N ILE A 31 11.44 1.80 -10.20
CA ILE A 31 12.30 2.98 -9.94
C ILE A 31 13.72 2.57 -9.59
N LEU A 32 13.86 1.59 -8.69
CA LEU A 32 15.15 1.02 -8.36
C LEU A 32 15.50 0.00 -9.44
N ASP A 33 16.78 -0.08 -9.79
CA ASP A 33 17.26 -1.01 -10.82
C ASP A 33 16.68 -2.42 -10.54
N PRO A 34 15.98 -3.07 -11.50
CA PRO A 34 15.27 -4.34 -11.30
C PRO A 34 16.20 -5.48 -10.85
N HIS A 35 17.52 -5.31 -10.95
CA HIS A 35 18.52 -6.24 -10.43
C HIS A 35 18.76 -6.17 -8.91
N SER A 36 18.26 -5.14 -8.21
CA SER A 36 18.57 -4.91 -6.79
C SER A 36 17.38 -5.05 -5.83
N GLY A 37 16.14 -5.13 -6.31
CA GLY A 37 14.92 -4.95 -5.48
C GLY A 37 14.28 -6.21 -4.89
N LEU A 38 14.59 -7.40 -5.42
CA LEU A 38 13.71 -8.58 -5.30
C LEU A 38 13.74 -9.32 -3.94
N GLN A 39 14.79 -9.22 -3.13
CA GLN A 39 14.89 -10.01 -1.89
C GLN A 39 14.66 -9.21 -0.58
N SER A 40 14.67 -7.87 -0.63
CA SER A 40 14.62 -7.04 0.58
C SER A 40 13.25 -6.41 0.87
N ALA A 41 12.44 -6.13 -0.17
CA ALA A 41 11.13 -5.48 0.00
C ALA A 41 10.11 -6.36 0.74
N PHE A 42 10.01 -7.65 0.39
CA PHE A 42 9.12 -8.61 1.06
C PHE A 42 9.55 -8.93 2.49
N ALA A 43 10.87 -9.00 2.73
CA ALA A 43 11.40 -9.18 4.07
C ALA A 43 11.18 -7.94 4.95
N GLY A 44 11.23 -6.74 4.38
CA GLY A 44 11.13 -5.47 5.10
C GLY A 44 9.71 -5.04 5.47
N ALA A 45 8.68 -5.32 4.64
CA ALA A 45 7.31 -4.87 4.91
C ALA A 45 6.74 -5.37 6.26
N GLY A 46 7.14 -6.57 6.70
CA GLY A 46 6.81 -7.10 8.03
C GLY A 46 7.64 -6.51 9.18
N GLN A 47 8.73 -5.80 8.88
CA GLN A 47 9.65 -5.17 9.83
C GLN A 47 9.35 -3.68 10.07
N TYR A 48 8.55 -3.04 9.21
CA TYR A 48 8.36 -1.59 9.25
C TYR A 48 7.21 -1.11 10.15
N ALA A 49 6.38 -2.02 10.65
CA ALA A 49 5.23 -1.65 11.48
C ALA A 49 4.71 -2.80 12.35
N ASP A 50 4.61 -2.54 13.65
CA ASP A 50 4.10 -3.46 14.67
C ASP A 50 2.58 -3.32 14.88
N SER A 51 1.97 -2.26 14.33
CA SER A 51 0.53 -1.98 14.47
C SER A 51 -0.18 -1.67 13.15
N ASN A 52 -1.50 -1.89 13.11
CA ASN A 52 -2.34 -1.52 11.96
C ASN A 52 -2.26 -0.02 11.68
N ALA A 53 -2.15 0.82 12.71
CA ALA A 53 -2.04 2.27 12.54
C ALA A 53 -0.75 2.66 11.81
N GLU A 54 0.38 2.04 12.17
CA GLU A 54 1.65 2.25 11.49
C GLU A 54 1.61 1.74 10.03
N LEU A 55 1.00 0.58 9.80
CA LEU A 55 0.80 0.05 8.44
C LEU A 55 -0.06 0.99 7.58
N ILE A 56 -1.14 1.54 8.13
CA ILE A 56 -1.98 2.53 7.45
C ILE A 56 -1.19 3.81 7.17
N GLY A 57 -0.36 4.26 8.12
CA GLY A 57 0.54 5.42 7.93
C GLY A 57 1.56 5.19 6.81
N LEU A 58 2.17 4.01 6.77
CA LEU A 58 3.09 3.60 5.69
C LEU A 58 2.39 3.55 4.33
N LEU A 59 1.21 2.92 4.26
CA LEU A 59 0.40 2.89 3.05
C LEU A 59 0.09 4.30 2.55
N SER A 60 -0.29 5.22 3.45
CA SER A 60 -0.59 6.60 3.10
C SER A 60 0.60 7.31 2.43
N ARG A 61 1.82 7.13 2.99
CA ARG A 61 3.06 7.69 2.44
C ARG A 61 3.46 7.04 1.11
N LEU A 62 3.26 5.73 0.98
CA LEU A 62 3.53 5.02 -0.27
C LEU A 62 2.60 5.48 -1.39
N LEU A 63 1.31 5.67 -1.10
CA LEU A 63 0.35 6.21 -2.07
C LEU A 63 0.72 7.64 -2.50
N GLU A 64 1.14 8.49 -1.56
CA GLU A 64 1.69 9.81 -1.89
C GLU A 64 2.93 9.72 -2.77
N THR A 65 3.82 8.76 -2.48
CA THR A 65 5.03 8.52 -3.29
C THR A 65 4.65 8.14 -4.73
N LEU A 66 3.68 7.23 -4.92
CA LEU A 66 3.17 6.87 -6.25
C LEU A 66 2.64 8.07 -7.03
N GLU A 67 1.93 8.98 -6.36
CA GLU A 67 1.42 10.22 -6.96
C GLU A 67 2.57 11.17 -7.36
N ILE A 68 3.59 11.33 -6.50
CA ILE A 68 4.76 12.18 -6.77
C ILE A 68 5.59 11.65 -7.94
N ILE A 69 5.82 10.34 -8.00
CA ILE A 69 6.59 9.70 -9.09
C ILE A 69 5.85 9.83 -10.43
N GLY A 70 4.52 9.85 -10.40
CA GLY A 70 3.70 10.05 -11.60
C GLY A 70 3.73 8.87 -12.57
N PHE A 71 3.56 7.65 -12.07
CA PHE A 71 3.50 6.45 -12.92
C PHE A 71 2.37 6.53 -13.96
N SER A 72 2.59 5.89 -15.12
CA SER A 72 1.56 5.84 -16.17
C SER A 72 0.31 5.07 -15.70
N ALA A 73 -0.85 5.46 -16.24
CA ALA A 73 -2.13 4.82 -15.92
C ALA A 73 -2.12 3.30 -16.18
N THR A 74 -1.38 2.83 -17.18
CA THR A 74 -1.23 1.40 -17.47
C THR A 74 -0.50 0.68 -16.33
N ARG A 75 0.57 1.25 -15.78
CA ARG A 75 1.31 0.63 -14.68
C ARG A 75 0.51 0.67 -13.37
N LEU A 76 -0.19 1.76 -13.10
CA LEU A 76 -1.09 1.84 -11.94
C LEU A 76 -2.24 0.81 -12.03
N LYS A 77 -2.78 0.57 -13.24
CA LYS A 77 -3.76 -0.51 -13.46
C LYS A 77 -3.19 -1.90 -13.18
N GLN A 78 -1.92 -2.16 -13.51
CA GLN A 78 -1.27 -3.44 -13.20
C GLN A 78 -1.15 -3.64 -11.67
N LEU A 79 -0.78 -2.59 -10.95
CA LEU A 79 -0.76 -2.61 -9.48
C LEU A 79 -2.17 -2.83 -8.90
N ASP A 80 -3.18 -2.14 -9.43
CA ASP A 80 -4.58 -2.34 -9.04
C ASP A 80 -5.06 -3.77 -9.25
N SER A 81 -4.68 -4.42 -10.36
CA SER A 81 -4.99 -5.83 -10.59
C SER A 81 -4.33 -6.74 -9.55
N ARG A 82 -3.04 -6.52 -9.27
CA ARG A 82 -2.31 -7.30 -8.24
C ARG A 82 -2.93 -7.17 -6.85
N LEU A 83 -3.36 -5.96 -6.48
CA LEU A 83 -4.05 -5.73 -5.19
C LEU A 83 -5.38 -6.50 -5.15
N GLN A 84 -6.18 -6.43 -6.22
CA GLN A 84 -7.46 -7.12 -6.28
C GLN A 84 -7.32 -8.65 -6.26
N ASP A 85 -6.28 -9.20 -6.90
CA ASP A 85 -5.99 -10.64 -6.86
C ASP A 85 -5.69 -11.13 -5.43
N GLN A 86 -5.18 -10.25 -4.56
CA GLN A 86 -4.99 -10.53 -3.13
C GLN A 86 -6.20 -10.16 -2.26
N GLY A 87 -7.34 -9.81 -2.86
CA GLY A 87 -8.55 -9.39 -2.14
C GLY A 87 -8.38 -8.06 -1.39
N ILE A 88 -7.43 -7.23 -1.83
CA ILE A 88 -7.18 -5.88 -1.33
C ILE A 88 -7.90 -4.88 -2.24
N PRO A 89 -8.56 -3.85 -1.69
CA PRO A 89 -9.21 -2.83 -2.49
C PRO A 89 -8.22 -2.08 -3.40
N PRO A 90 -8.70 -1.53 -4.53
CA PRO A 90 -7.86 -0.80 -5.49
C PRO A 90 -7.32 0.50 -4.88
N LEU A 91 -6.28 1.05 -5.51
CA LEU A 91 -5.59 2.29 -5.12
C LEU A 91 -6.56 3.45 -4.91
N SER A 92 -7.59 3.59 -5.75
CA SER A 92 -8.61 4.64 -5.62
C SER A 92 -9.37 4.58 -4.29
N VAL A 93 -9.57 3.38 -3.74
CA VAL A 93 -10.19 3.15 -2.44
C VAL A 93 -9.15 3.31 -1.34
N LEU A 94 -7.92 2.80 -1.53
CA LEU A 94 -6.82 2.97 -0.56
C LEU A 94 -6.46 4.45 -0.34
N SER A 95 -6.57 5.30 -1.36
CA SER A 95 -6.35 6.75 -1.24
C SER A 95 -7.29 7.43 -0.24
N LEU A 96 -8.44 6.82 0.08
CA LEU A 96 -9.35 7.31 1.12
C LEU A 96 -8.79 7.10 2.54
N LEU A 97 -7.82 6.21 2.73
CA LEU A 97 -7.09 6.07 4.01
C LEU A 97 -6.36 7.36 4.38
N ARG A 98 -5.94 8.16 3.38
CA ARG A 98 -5.33 9.49 3.61
C ARG A 98 -6.34 10.54 4.06
N ALA A 99 -7.61 10.38 3.65
CA ALA A 99 -8.69 11.31 3.98
C ALA A 99 -9.33 10.99 5.34
N ALA A 100 -9.09 9.80 5.89
CA ALA A 100 -9.51 9.47 7.23
C ALA A 100 -8.65 10.24 8.25
N PRO A 101 -9.24 10.96 9.22
CA PRO A 101 -8.47 11.61 10.26
C PRO A 101 -7.68 10.55 11.02
N GLN A 102 -6.35 10.60 10.89
CA GLN A 102 -5.44 9.89 11.77
C GLN A 102 -5.71 10.41 13.17
N SER A 103 -6.55 9.71 13.94
CA SER A 103 -6.87 10.08 15.31
C SER A 103 -5.56 10.09 16.10
N SER A 104 -4.98 11.28 16.26
CA SER A 104 -3.91 11.53 17.22
C SER A 104 -4.49 11.25 18.60
N ALA A 105 -4.29 10.02 19.07
CA ALA A 105 -4.44 9.72 20.49
C ALA A 105 -3.24 10.38 21.19
N LYS A 106 -3.60 11.36 22.02
CA LYS A 106 -2.76 12.25 22.80
C LYS A 106 -2.19 11.55 24.02
#